data_AF-A0A957VM79-F1
#
_entry.id   AF-A0A957VM79-F1
#
_cell.length_a   1.000
_cell.length_b   1.000
_cell.length_c   1.000
_cell.angle_alpha   90.00
_cell.angle_beta   90.00
_cell.angle_gamma   90.00
#
_symmetry.space_group_name_H-M   'P 1'
#
loop_
_entity.id
_entity.type
_entity.pdbx_description
1 polymer ?
#
loop_
_entity_poly.entity_id
_entity_poly.type
_entity_poly.pdbx_seq_one_letter_code
_entity_poly.pdbx_strand_id
1 'polypeptide(L)'
;MTPVRMRLTVRGVVQGVGFRPFVYGLATRLALTGFVGNDSAGVFIEVEGSPAAVAAFQVELGDEAPPLAHIETVTATPMPAQGDAAFVIVASAAQPAAATLISPDLCTCDDCLRELFDPADRRYRYPFINCTFFPASPSPGTSPTTAR
;
A
#
# COMPACT_ATOMS: atom_id res chain seq x y z
N MET A 1 7.71 32.10 4.62
CA MET A 1 6.49 31.27 4.74
C MET A 1 6.78 30.22 5.79
N THR A 2 5.95 30.15 6.83
CA THR A 2 6.15 29.18 7.93
C THR A 2 5.85 27.77 7.41
N PRO A 3 6.73 26.78 7.61
CA PRO A 3 6.45 25.42 7.23
C PRO A 3 5.25 24.90 8.04
N VAL A 4 4.41 24.10 7.38
CA VAL A 4 3.30 23.38 8.02
C VAL A 4 3.59 21.90 7.96
N ARG A 5 3.29 21.21 9.06
CA ARG A 5 3.37 19.75 9.14
C ARG A 5 1.95 19.19 9.29
N MET A 6 1.68 18.13 8.55
CA MET A 6 0.40 17.45 8.57
C MET A 6 0.63 15.95 8.63
N ARG A 7 -0.08 15.31 9.55
CA ARG A 7 -0.18 13.86 9.63
C ARG A 7 -1.46 13.40 8.97
N LEU A 8 -1.34 12.59 7.93
CA LEU A 8 -2.44 11.91 7.27
C LEU A 8 -2.48 10.45 7.72
N THR A 9 -3.66 9.98 8.11
CA THR A 9 -3.95 8.57 8.34
C THR A 9 -4.88 8.10 7.25
N VAL A 10 -4.40 7.20 6.40
CA VAL A 10 -5.13 6.60 5.30
C VAL A 10 -5.56 5.20 5.73
N ARG A 11 -6.86 4.90 5.67
CA ARG A 11 -7.41 3.57 5.91
C ARG A 11 -8.12 3.04 4.67
N GLY A 12 -8.13 1.72 4.53
CA GLY A 12 -8.70 0.99 3.41
C GLY A 12 -7.75 -0.08 2.88
N VAL A 13 -7.92 -0.48 1.62
CA VAL A 13 -7.08 -1.46 0.93
C VAL A 13 -5.83 -0.77 0.41
N VAL A 14 -4.88 -0.48 1.29
CA VAL A 14 -3.63 0.26 0.98
C VAL A 14 -2.34 -0.51 1.25
N GLN A 15 -2.46 -1.78 1.69
CA GLN A 15 -1.33 -2.66 1.98
C GLN A 15 -1.09 -3.65 0.82
N GLY A 16 0.19 -3.86 0.46
CA GLY A 16 0.55 -4.78 -0.63
C GLY A 16 0.35 -4.23 -2.05
N VAL A 17 -0.17 -3.00 -2.20
CA VAL A 17 -0.53 -2.39 -3.50
C VAL A 17 0.46 -1.35 -4.03
N GLY A 18 1.66 -1.27 -3.44
CA GLY A 18 2.66 -0.27 -3.84
C GLY A 18 2.38 1.16 -3.36
N PHE A 19 1.53 1.33 -2.34
CA PHE A 19 1.15 2.64 -1.82
C PHE A 19 2.33 3.44 -1.22
N ARG A 20 3.27 2.78 -0.53
CA ARG A 20 4.45 3.45 0.07
C ARG A 20 5.40 4.05 -0.99
N PRO A 21 5.79 3.32 -2.06
CA PRO A 21 6.53 3.91 -3.18
C PRO A 21 5.81 5.11 -3.82
N PHE A 22 4.49 5.03 -4.01
CA PHE A 22 3.68 6.12 -4.55
C PHE A 22 3.77 7.38 -3.68
N VAL A 23 3.51 7.24 -2.38
CA VAL A 23 3.59 8.36 -1.41
C VAL A 23 4.99 8.96 -1.38
N TYR A 24 6.04 8.14 -1.39
CA TYR A 24 7.42 8.61 -1.44
C TYR A 24 7.71 9.42 -2.69
N GLY A 25 7.27 8.94 -3.87
CA GLY A 25 7.42 9.67 -5.13
C GLY A 25 6.69 11.00 -5.14
N LEU A 26 5.44 11.02 -4.63
CA LEU A 26 4.62 12.23 -4.53
C LEU A 26 5.25 13.26 -3.59
N ALA A 27 5.68 12.85 -2.40
CA ALA A 27 6.34 13.72 -1.44
C ALA A 27 7.65 14.31 -2.00
N THR A 28 8.44 13.49 -2.68
CA THR A 28 9.70 13.93 -3.32
C THR A 28 9.44 14.93 -4.44
N ARG A 29 8.42 14.70 -5.28
CA ARG A 29 8.02 15.60 -6.38
C ARG A 29 7.57 16.97 -5.88
N LEU A 30 6.90 17.00 -4.73
CA LEU A 30 6.42 18.24 -4.09
C LEU A 30 7.43 18.87 -3.13
N ALA A 31 8.66 18.35 -3.07
CA ALA A 31 9.74 18.80 -2.17
C ALA A 31 9.29 18.86 -0.69
N LEU A 32 8.52 17.87 -0.26
CA LEU A 32 8.06 17.69 1.11
C LEU A 32 9.02 16.78 1.89
N THR A 33 9.13 17.01 3.19
CA THR A 33 9.92 16.17 4.12
C THR A 33 8.99 15.46 5.10
N GLY A 34 9.51 14.46 5.82
CA GLY A 34 8.72 13.67 6.76
C GLY A 34 8.83 12.17 6.51
N PHE A 35 7.74 11.42 6.65
CA PHE A 35 7.81 9.97 6.51
C PHE A 35 6.49 9.30 6.13
N VAL A 36 6.60 8.09 5.59
CA VAL A 36 5.46 7.19 5.36
C VAL A 36 5.73 5.83 6.00
N GLY A 37 4.73 5.29 6.67
CA GLY A 37 4.75 3.95 7.25
C GLY A 37 3.37 3.31 7.21
N ASN A 38 3.32 2.00 7.41
CA ASN A 38 2.08 1.27 7.60
C ASN A 38 2.05 0.67 9.00
N ASP A 39 0.87 0.66 9.60
CA ASP A 39 0.58 -0.09 10.81
C ASP A 39 -0.56 -1.07 10.54
N SER A 40 -1.03 -1.78 11.56
CA SER A 40 -2.14 -2.72 11.46
C SER A 40 -3.49 -2.06 11.16
N ALA A 41 -3.61 -0.74 11.27
CA ALA A 41 -4.84 0.02 11.01
C ALA A 41 -4.86 0.71 9.64
N GLY A 42 -3.70 0.88 8.98
CA GLY A 42 -3.60 1.48 7.66
C GLY A 42 -2.22 2.02 7.33
N VAL A 43 -2.18 3.14 6.62
CA VAL A 43 -0.96 3.87 6.28
C VAL A 43 -0.99 5.22 6.99
N PHE A 44 0.10 5.55 7.68
CA PHE A 44 0.31 6.88 8.25
C PHE A 44 1.38 7.60 7.44
N ILE A 45 1.12 8.87 7.16
CA ILE A 45 1.98 9.74 6.37
C ILE A 45 2.16 11.02 7.18
N GLU A 46 3.38 11.47 7.34
CA GLU A 46 3.67 12.79 7.85
C GLU A 46 4.43 13.57 6.78
N VAL A 47 3.87 14.72 6.41
CA VAL A 47 4.48 15.63 5.44
C VAL A 47 4.68 16.99 6.08
N GLU A 48 5.84 17.57 5.85
CA GLU A 48 6.21 18.90 6.25
C GLU A 48 6.73 19.68 5.04
N GLY A 49 6.31 20.94 4.93
CA GLY A 49 6.79 21.81 3.87
C GLY A 49 5.98 23.08 3.76
N SER A 50 5.98 23.71 2.57
CA SER A 50 5.17 24.90 2.34
C SER A 50 3.68 24.56 2.39
N PRO A 51 2.80 25.47 2.86
CA PRO A 51 1.35 25.25 2.87
C PRO A 51 0.79 24.87 1.50
N ALA A 52 1.33 25.45 0.42
CA ALA A 52 0.94 25.13 -0.94
C ALA A 52 1.32 23.69 -1.34
N ALA A 53 2.53 23.25 -0.99
CA ALA A 53 2.97 21.89 -1.28
C ALA A 53 2.19 20.83 -0.50
N VAL A 54 1.88 21.10 0.78
CA VAL A 54 1.08 20.20 1.61
C VAL A 54 -0.38 20.12 1.12
N ALA A 55 -0.96 21.24 0.67
CA ALA A 55 -2.28 21.24 0.07
C ALA A 55 -2.32 20.47 -1.26
N ALA A 56 -1.31 20.66 -2.12
CA ALA A 56 -1.17 19.90 -3.37
C ALA A 56 -1.05 18.39 -3.10
N PHE A 57 -0.26 18.01 -2.09
CA PHE A 57 -0.12 16.60 -1.69
C PHE A 57 -1.46 15.97 -1.32
N GLN A 58 -2.33 16.68 -0.59
CA GLN A 58 -3.64 16.16 -0.21
C GLN A 58 -4.55 15.88 -1.39
N VAL A 59 -4.53 16.78 -2.38
CA VAL A 59 -5.33 16.63 -3.61
C VAL A 59 -4.80 15.47 -4.44
N GLU A 60 -3.50 15.47 -4.72
CA GLU A 60 -2.86 14.47 -5.57
C GLU A 60 -2.84 13.07 -4.95
N LEU A 61 -2.81 12.96 -3.61
CA LEU A 61 -2.93 11.66 -2.91
C LEU A 61 -4.27 10.97 -3.19
N GLY A 62 -5.35 11.75 -3.35
CA GLY A 62 -6.67 11.24 -3.68
C GLY A 62 -6.85 10.95 -5.18
N ASP A 63 -6.34 11.85 -6.02
CA ASP A 63 -6.54 11.80 -7.47
C ASP A 63 -5.63 10.79 -8.19
N GLU A 64 -4.37 10.64 -7.74
CA GLU A 64 -3.37 9.76 -8.36
C GLU A 64 -3.23 8.40 -7.64
N ALA A 65 -4.15 8.06 -6.74
CA ALA A 65 -4.08 6.82 -5.98
C ALA A 65 -3.99 5.59 -6.92
N PRO A 66 -3.13 4.58 -6.61
CA PRO A 66 -3.01 3.39 -7.44
C PRO A 66 -4.37 2.72 -7.66
N PRO A 67 -4.65 2.13 -8.85
CA PRO A 67 -5.96 1.53 -9.15
C PRO A 67 -6.30 0.33 -8.25
N LEU A 68 -5.29 -0.28 -7.61
CA LEU A 68 -5.45 -1.34 -6.62
C LEU A 68 -5.60 -0.81 -5.19
N ALA A 69 -5.31 0.48 -4.96
CA ALA A 69 -5.45 1.12 -3.67
C ALA A 69 -6.88 1.65 -3.52
N HIS A 70 -7.62 1.11 -2.55
CA HIS A 70 -8.94 1.65 -2.20
C HIS A 70 -8.84 2.43 -0.90
N ILE A 71 -8.93 3.76 -1.00
CA ILE A 71 -8.91 4.65 0.16
C ILE A 71 -10.34 4.80 0.67
N GLU A 72 -10.61 4.30 1.87
CA GLU A 72 -11.92 4.45 2.52
C GLU A 72 -12.00 5.75 3.30
N THR A 73 -10.95 6.07 4.07
CA THR A 73 -10.90 7.28 4.89
C THR A 73 -9.50 7.88 4.90
N VAL A 74 -9.43 9.20 4.84
CA VAL A 74 -8.21 9.98 5.05
C VAL A 74 -8.47 10.98 6.16
N THR A 75 -7.75 10.83 7.27
CA THR A 75 -7.81 11.79 8.38
C THR A 75 -6.55 12.63 8.37
N ALA A 76 -6.69 13.95 8.18
CA ALA A 76 -5.58 14.89 8.22
C ALA A 76 -5.56 15.62 9.57
N THR A 77 -4.41 15.66 10.23
CA THR A 77 -4.21 16.32 11.52
C THR A 77 -2.99 17.24 11.46
N PRO A 78 -3.14 18.54 11.79
CA PRO A 78 -2.01 19.46 11.81
C PRO A 78 -1.06 19.11 12.97
N MET A 79 0.23 19.26 12.73
CA MET A 79 1.30 18.97 13.68
C MET A 79 2.30 20.11 13.78
N PRO A 80 3.02 20.24 14.91
CA PRO A 80 4.12 21.19 15.01
C PRO A 80 5.25 20.81 14.04
N ALA A 81 5.74 21.80 13.29
CA ALA A 81 6.87 21.63 12.38
C ALA A 81 8.13 21.25 13.16
N GLN A 82 8.87 20.27 12.67
CA GLN A 82 10.10 19.73 13.26
C GLN A 82 11.34 20.05 12.43
N GLY A 83 11.17 20.41 11.15
CA GLY A 83 12.27 20.71 10.24
C GLY A 83 12.98 19.46 9.75
N ASP A 84 12.23 18.39 9.45
CA ASP A 84 12.84 17.16 8.93
C ASP A 84 13.57 17.43 7.61
N ALA A 85 14.75 16.84 7.44
CA ALA A 85 15.64 17.14 6.31
C ALA A 85 15.32 16.33 5.03
N ALA A 86 14.58 15.24 5.15
CA ALA A 86 14.26 14.34 4.05
C ALA A 86 12.92 13.65 4.27
N PHE A 87 12.35 13.10 3.20
CA PHE A 87 11.23 12.18 3.28
C PHE A 87 11.74 10.74 3.34
N VAL A 88 11.32 9.96 4.34
CA VAL A 88 11.81 8.58 4.54
C VAL A 88 10.66 7.56 4.63
N ILE A 89 10.90 6.35 4.13
CA ILE A 89 9.98 5.23 4.33
C ILE A 89 10.38 4.55 5.64
N VAL A 90 9.55 4.69 6.68
CA VAL A 90 9.83 4.08 7.99
C VAL A 90 9.36 2.63 8.04
N ALA A 91 10.05 1.83 8.85
CA ALA A 91 9.65 0.45 9.12
C ALA A 91 8.25 0.42 9.74
N SER A 92 7.46 -0.60 9.38
CA SER A 92 6.10 -0.77 9.88
C SER A 92 6.12 -0.83 11.41
N ALA A 93 5.44 0.12 12.07
CA ALA A 93 5.30 0.12 13.51
C ALA A 93 4.19 -0.86 13.88
N ALA A 94 4.54 -2.01 14.44
CA ALA A 94 3.56 -2.92 15.02
C ALA A 94 2.97 -2.24 16.28
N GLN A 95 1.77 -1.68 16.17
CA GLN A 95 1.01 -1.36 17.37
C GLN A 95 0.69 -2.66 18.11
N PRO A 96 0.87 -2.77 19.44
CA PRO A 96 0.65 -4.01 20.19
C PRO A 96 -0.81 -4.51 20.25
N ALA A 97 -1.77 -3.90 19.55
CA ALA A 97 -3.19 -4.06 19.86
C ALA A 97 -4.16 -4.09 18.66
N ALA A 98 -3.71 -4.34 17.43
CA ALA A 98 -4.65 -4.62 16.34
C ALA A 98 -4.34 -6.00 15.75
N ALA A 99 -5.32 -6.89 15.87
CA ALA A 99 -5.26 -8.25 15.36
C ALA A 99 -4.88 -8.22 13.88
N THR A 100 -3.63 -8.57 13.59
CA THR A 100 -3.14 -8.75 12.24
C THR A 100 -3.97 -9.87 11.62
N LEU A 101 -4.80 -9.54 10.64
CA LEU A 101 -5.43 -10.55 9.80
C LEU A 101 -4.30 -11.25 9.05
N ILE A 102 -3.94 -12.44 9.51
CA ILE A 102 -2.98 -13.30 8.85
C ILE A 102 -3.58 -13.61 7.48
N SER A 103 -2.87 -13.21 6.42
CA SER A 103 -3.26 -13.57 5.06
C SER A 103 -3.27 -15.10 4.98
N PRO A 104 -4.36 -15.71 4.48
CA PRO A 104 -4.40 -17.17 4.32
C PRO A 104 -3.30 -17.60 3.33
N ASP A 105 -2.81 -18.82 3.48
CA ASP A 105 -1.92 -19.39 2.47
C ASP A 105 -2.65 -19.43 1.12
N LEU A 106 -2.16 -18.63 0.17
CA LEU A 106 -2.73 -18.55 -1.17
C LEU A 106 -2.05 -19.59 -2.08
N CYS A 107 -2.87 -20.34 -2.81
CA CYS A 107 -2.38 -21.20 -3.88
C CYS A 107 -1.73 -20.39 -5.00
N THR A 108 -0.81 -21.01 -5.74
CA THR A 108 -0.18 -20.44 -6.93
C THR A 108 -1.22 -20.01 -7.97
N CYS A 109 -1.17 -18.75 -8.44
CA CYS A 109 -2.07 -18.20 -9.45
C CYS A 109 -1.86 -18.87 -10.84
N ASP A 110 -2.87 -18.87 -11.72
CA ASP A 110 -2.78 -19.47 -13.07
C ASP A 110 -1.65 -18.89 -13.92
N ASP A 111 -1.35 -17.60 -13.73
CA ASP A 111 -0.21 -16.95 -14.39
C ASP A 111 1.12 -17.53 -13.93
N CYS A 112 1.29 -17.72 -12.61
CA CYS A 112 2.47 -18.40 -12.08
C CYS A 112 2.52 -19.87 -12.50
N LEU A 113 1.39 -20.56 -12.61
CA LEU A 113 1.37 -21.94 -13.12
C LEU A 113 1.86 -22.00 -14.57
N ARG A 114 1.45 -21.04 -15.41
CA ARG A 114 1.91 -20.95 -16.80
C ARG A 114 3.42 -20.71 -16.87
N GLU A 115 3.93 -19.74 -16.11
CA GLU A 115 5.36 -19.44 -16.02
C GLU A 115 6.16 -20.64 -15.48
N LEU A 116 5.60 -21.41 -14.55
CA LEU A 116 6.26 -22.58 -13.96
C LEU A 116 6.47 -23.71 -14.99
N PHE A 117 5.55 -23.86 -15.94
CA PHE A 117 5.56 -24.94 -16.93
C PHE A 117 6.04 -24.52 -18.32
N ASP A 118 6.29 -23.23 -18.57
CA ASP A 118 6.79 -22.72 -19.85
C ASP A 118 8.33 -22.88 -19.95
N PRO A 119 8.87 -23.72 -20.86
CA PRO A 119 10.30 -23.91 -21.06
C PRO A 119 11.05 -22.67 -21.55
N ALA A 120 10.35 -21.68 -22.12
CA ALA A 120 10.92 -20.43 -22.59
C ALA A 120 10.96 -19.35 -21.49
N ASP A 121 10.25 -19.55 -20.38
CA ASP A 121 10.26 -18.62 -19.26
C ASP A 121 11.51 -18.82 -18.38
N ARG A 122 12.08 -17.71 -17.92
CA ARG A 122 13.22 -17.73 -16.99
C ARG A 122 12.90 -18.41 -15.65
N ARG A 123 11.61 -18.54 -15.31
CA ARG A 123 11.10 -19.15 -14.08
C ARG A 123 10.63 -20.60 -14.30
N TYR A 124 10.97 -21.20 -15.43
CA TYR A 124 10.69 -22.60 -15.71
C TYR A 124 11.17 -23.49 -14.54
N ARG A 125 10.23 -24.25 -13.95
CA ARG A 125 10.47 -25.14 -12.80
C ARG A 125 11.06 -24.47 -11.55
N TYR A 126 10.88 -23.16 -11.38
CA TYR A 126 11.34 -22.45 -10.19
C TYR A 126 10.43 -22.76 -8.97
N PRO A 127 10.92 -23.45 -7.93
CA PRO A 127 10.08 -23.96 -6.83
C PRO A 127 9.45 -22.88 -5.94
N PHE A 128 9.94 -21.64 -5.99
CA PHE A 128 9.47 -20.53 -5.17
C PHE A 128 8.77 -19.45 -5.98
N ILE A 129 8.13 -19.83 -7.09
CA ILE A 129 7.39 -18.89 -7.93
C ILE A 129 6.20 -18.30 -7.18
N ASN A 130 6.12 -16.97 -7.13
CA ASN A 130 5.00 -16.25 -6.55
C ASN A 130 4.69 -14.98 -7.36
N CYS A 131 3.43 -14.56 -7.29
CA CYS A 131 2.90 -13.33 -7.87
C CYS A 131 2.41 -12.44 -6.72
N THR A 132 2.55 -11.11 -6.84
CA THR A 132 1.89 -10.15 -5.94
C THR A 132 0.40 -9.99 -6.30
N PHE A 133 -0.01 -10.52 -7.46
CA PHE A 133 -1.38 -10.51 -7.91
C PHE A 133 -2.20 -11.54 -7.14
N PHE A 134 -3.27 -11.04 -6.50
CA PHE A 134 -4.30 -11.89 -5.93
C PHE A 134 -4.99 -12.69 -7.05
N PRO A 135 -5.36 -13.96 -6.83
CA PRO A 135 -6.17 -14.67 -7.80
C PRO A 135 -7.48 -13.91 -8.02
N ALA A 136 -7.81 -13.67 -9.29
CA ALA A 136 -9.20 -13.51 -9.68
C ALA A 136 -9.97 -14.77 -9.19
N SER A 137 -11.11 -14.55 -8.54
CA SER A 137 -11.97 -15.57 -7.96
C SER A 137 -12.49 -16.62 -8.98
N PRO A 138 -13.30 -17.59 -8.51
CA PRO A 138 -13.02 -19.02 -8.44
C PRO A 138 -13.23 -19.78 -9.77
N SER A 139 -12.64 -20.97 -9.88
CA SER A 139 -13.03 -21.94 -10.90
C SER A 139 -14.52 -22.33 -10.74
N PRO A 140 -15.33 -22.38 -11.82
CA PRO A 140 -16.70 -22.87 -11.76
C PRO A 140 -16.66 -24.40 -11.77
N GLY A 141 -16.91 -25.07 -10.64
CA GLY A 141 -16.74 -26.54 -10.64
C GLY A 141 -17.26 -27.38 -9.48
N THR A 142 -17.85 -26.83 -8.42
CA THR A 142 -18.42 -27.65 -7.34
C THR A 142 -19.91 -27.37 -7.19
N SER A 143 -20.71 -28.17 -7.90
CA SER A 143 -22.15 -28.33 -7.64
C SER A 143 -22.37 -28.72 -6.17
N PRO A 144 -23.38 -28.18 -5.49
CA PRO A 144 -23.80 -28.70 -4.20
C PRO A 144 -24.51 -30.03 -4.44
N THR A 145 -23.83 -31.15 -4.13
CA THR A 145 -24.51 -32.44 -4.01
C THR A 145 -25.52 -32.32 -2.87
N THR A 146 -26.78 -32.50 -3.25
CA THR A 146 -27.95 -32.60 -2.40
C THR A 146 -27.74 -33.73 -1.39
N ALA A 147 -27.62 -33.41 -0.11
CA ALA A 147 -27.75 -34.39 0.96
C ALA A 147 -29.23 -34.45 1.37
N ARG A 148 -29.75 -35.67 1.32
CA ARG A 148 -31.11 -36.11 1.56
C ARG A 148 -31.38 -36.33 3.05
#